data_AF-A0A943FS88-F1
#
_entry.id   AF-A0A943FS88-F1
#
_cell.length_a   1.000
_cell.length_b   1.000
_cell.length_c   1.000
_cell.angle_alpha   90.00
_cell.angle_beta   90.00
_cell.angle_gamma   90.00
#
_symmetry.space_group_name_H-M   'P 1'
#
loop_
_entity.id
_entity.type
_entity.pdbx_description
1 polymer ?
#
loop_
_entity_poly.entity_id
_entity_poly.type
_entity_poly.pdbx_seq_one_letter_code
_entity_poly.pdbx_strand_id
1 'polypeptide(L)' 'MARLETILSQMQSEETTLSESVKLYAEAASLMEYCHAALEKASLQMEEIDAARSEKADPEAEE' A
#
# COMPACT_ATOMS: atom_id res chain seq x y z
N MET A 1 -2.76 1.49 8.22
CA MET A 1 -3.44 0.30 8.79
C MET A 1 -4.42 0.67 9.90
N ALA A 2 -4.01 1.29 11.01
CA ALA A 2 -4.89 1.62 12.15
C ALA A 2 -6.20 2.39 11.78
N ARG A 3 -6.15 3.25 10.75
CA ARG A 3 -7.36 3.95 10.26
C ARG A 3 -8.38 3.00 9.61
N LEU A 4 -7.92 2.03 8.82
CA LEU A 4 -8.80 1.01 8.22
C LEU A 4 -9.45 0.14 9.31
N GLU A 5 -8.69 -0.25 10.35
CA GLU A 5 -9.24 -0.99 11.50
C GLU A 5 -10.30 -0.18 12.25
N THR A 6 -10.07 1.12 12.42
CA THR A 6 -11.06 2.03 13.02
C THR A 6 -12.32 2.13 12.18
N ILE A 7 -12.18 2.29 10.86
CA ILE A 7 -13.31 2.31 9.91
C ILE A 7 -14.10 1.00 10.02
N LEU A 8 -13.42 -0.14 10.05
CA LEU A 8 -14.05 -1.45 10.15
C LEU A 8 -14.83 -1.62 11.46
N SER A 9 -14.25 -1.18 12.58
CA SER A 9 -14.94 -1.17 13.88
C SER A 9 -16.17 -0.25 13.87
N GLN A 10 -16.09 0.92 13.23
CA GLN A 10 -17.23 1.82 13.10
C GLN A 10 -18.33 1.23 12.21
N MET A 11 -17.99 0.62 11.07
CA MET A 11 -18.97 -0.02 10.19
C MET A 11 -19.66 -1.23 10.84
N GLN A 12 -19.03 -1.89 11.82
CA GLN A 12 -19.61 -3.00 12.57
C GLN A 12 -20.52 -2.55 13.72
N SER A 13 -20.52 -1.27 14.08
CA SER A 13 -21.40 -0.73 15.11
C SER A 13 -22.84 -0.62 14.61
N GLU A 14 -23.80 -1.02 15.44
CA GLU A 14 -25.25 -0.90 15.17
C GLU A 14 -25.73 0.57 15.18
N GLU A 15 -24.94 1.48 15.78
CA GLU A 15 -25.24 2.91 15.82
C GLU A 15 -24.88 3.63 14.52
N THR A 16 -24.12 2.99 13.64
CA THR A 16 -23.64 3.60 12.40
C THR A 16 -24.76 3.64 11.37
N THR A 17 -25.14 4.86 10.98
CA THR A 17 -26.18 5.06 9.98
C THR A 17 -25.68 4.67 8.58
N LEU A 18 -26.61 4.39 7.67
CA LEU A 18 -26.26 4.09 6.27
C LEU A 18 -25.43 5.21 5.62
N SER A 19 -25.72 6.48 5.92
CA SER A 19 -24.97 7.61 5.36
C SER A 19 -23.52 7.63 5.86
N GLU A 20 -23.31 7.30 7.13
CA GLU A 20 -21.96 7.19 7.70
C GLU A 20 -21.22 5.99 7.12
N SER A 21 -21.87 4.83 7.00
CA SER A 21 -21.30 3.64 6.37
C SER A 21 -20.84 3.90 4.93
N VAL A 22 -21.58 4.68 4.14
CA VAL A 22 -21.17 5.06 2.77
C VAL A 22 -19.93 5.96 2.78
N LYS A 23 -19.86 6.94 3.70
CA LYS A 23 -18.67 7.81 3.82
C LYS A 23 -17.44 7.03 4.27
N LEU A 24 -17.60 6.16 5.26
CA LEU A 24 -16.56 5.28 5.78
C LEU A 24 -16.05 4.33 4.70
N TYR A 25 -16.94 3.77 3.88
CA TYR A 25 -16.55 2.93 2.75
C TYR A 25 -15.75 3.70 1.70
N ALA A 26 -16.17 4.92 1.35
CA ALA A 26 -15.43 5.77 0.40
C ALA A 26 -14.01 6.08 0.92
N GLU A 27 -13.88 6.41 2.21
CA GLU A 27 -12.58 6.63 2.84
C GLU A 27 -11.71 5.36 2.82
N ALA A 28 -12.29 4.21 3.18
CA ALA A 28 -11.58 2.94 3.14
C ALA A 28 -11.09 2.59 1.74
N ALA A 29 -11.91 2.81 0.70
CA ALA A 29 -11.52 2.59 -0.69
C ALA A 29 -10.29 3.43 -1.08
N SER A 30 -10.31 4.73 -0.78
CA SER A 30 -9.16 5.61 -1.05
C SER A 30 -7.90 5.20 -0.28
N LEU A 31 -8.05 4.75 0.98
CA LEU A 31 -6.93 4.28 1.78
C LEU A 31 -6.33 2.98 1.24
N MET A 32 -7.16 2.04 0.78
CA MET A 32 -6.69 0.80 0.17
C MET A 32 -5.95 1.08 -1.14
N GLU A 33 -6.47 1.97 -1.98
CA GLU A 33 -5.80 2.38 -3.21
C GLU A 33 -4.45 3.04 -2.95
N TYR A 34 -4.38 3.94 -1.96
CA TYR A 34 -3.11 4.55 -1.54
C TYR A 34 -2.10 3.48 -1.07
N CYS A 35 -2.54 2.51 -0.25
CA CYS A 35 -1.66 1.44 0.21
C CYS A 35 -1.14 0.59 -0.95
N HIS A 36 -1.99 0.24 -1.91
CA HIS A 36 -1.57 -0.51 -3.09
C HIS A 36 -0.54 0.26 -3.93
N ALA A 37 -0.81 1.54 -4.22
CA ALA A 37 0.12 2.38 -4.98
C ALA A 37 1.48 2.55 -4.28
N ALA A 38 1.47 2.70 -2.95
CA ALA A 38 2.70 2.79 -2.17
C ALA A 38 3.49 1.47 -2.18
N LEU A 39 2.81 0.32 -2.08
CA LEU A 39 3.44 -1.00 -2.17
C LEU A 39 4.02 -1.27 -3.55
N GLU A 40 3.27 -0.97 -4.61
CA GLU A 40 3.74 -1.11 -5.99
C GLU A 40 4.97 -0.25 -6.24
N LYS A 41 4.95 1.01 -5.80
CA LYS A 41 6.11 1.90 -5.87
C LYS A 41 7.32 1.33 -5.13
N ALA A 42 7.12 0.81 -3.91
CA ALA A 42 8.20 0.21 -3.14
C ALA A 42 8.78 -1.03 -3.85
N SER A 43 7.93 -1.86 -4.44
CA SER A 43 8.35 -3.04 -5.23
C SER A 43 9.22 -2.62 -6.42
N LEU A 44 8.77 -1.63 -7.19
CA LEU A 44 9.53 -1.10 -8.33
C LEU A 44 10.88 -0.54 -7.89
N GLN A 45 10.91 0.21 -6.78
CA GLN A 45 12.16 0.74 -6.24
C GLN A 45 13.12 -0.37 -5.80
N MET A 46 12.61 -1.48 -5.27
CA MET A 46 13.45 -2.64 -4.93
C MET A 46 14.03 -3.29 -6.19
N GLU A 47 13.22 -3.50 -7.23
CA GLU A 47 13.68 -4.04 -8.51
C GLU A 47 14.74 -3.14 -9.17
N GLU A 48 14.55 -1.82 -9.14
CA GLU A 48 15.53 -0.85 -9.64
C GLU A 48 16.86 -0.93 -8.87
N ILE A 49 16.81 -1.07 -7.55
CA ILE A 49 18.02 -1.21 -6.72
C ILE A 49 18.74 -2.52 -7.05
N ASP A 50 18.02 -3.63 -7.19
CA ASP A 50 18.60 -4.92 -7.51
C ASP A 50 19.20 -4.93 -8.91
N ALA A 51 18.52 -4.34 -9.90
CA ALA A 51 19.04 -4.16 -11.25
C ALA A 51 20.32 -3.30 -11.26
N ALA A 52 20.31 -2.15 -10.57
CA ALA A 52 21.47 -1.27 -10.47
C ALA A 52 22.65 -1.91 -9.72
N ARG A 53 22.38 -2.82 -8.77
CA ARG A 53 23.42 -3.60 -8.08
C ARG A 53 23.98 -4.70 -8.97
N SER A 54 23.13 -5.38 -9.73
CA SER A 54 23.56 -6.41 -10.68
C SER A 54 24.40 -5.81 -11.81
N GLU A 55 24.04 -4.64 -12.33
CA GLU A 55 24.81 -3.93 -13.37
C GLU A 55 26.19 -3.48 -12.86
N LYS A 56 26.29 -3.14 -11.57
CA LYS A 56 27.55 -2.74 -10.91
C LYS A 56 28.40 -3.90 -10.42
N ALA A 57 27.87 -5.12 -10.38
CA ALA A 57 28.60 -6.32 -9.97
C ALA A 57 29.46 -6.91 -11.11
N ASP A 58 29.48 -6.28 -12.29
CA ASP A 58 30.30 -6.65 -13.43
C ASP A 58 31.49 -5.68 -13.65
N PRO A 59 32.42 -5.64 -12.68
CA PRO A 59 33.83 -5.56 -13.04
C PRO A 59 34.63 -6.63 -12.29
N GLU A 60 35.55 -7.32 -13.00
CA GLU A 60 36.53 -8.30 -12.46
C GLU A 60 36.12 -9.78 -12.43
N ALA A 61 35.56 -10.30 -13.53
CA ALA A 61 35.62 -11.75 -13.81
C ALA A 61 36.03 -12.04 -15.26
N GLU A 62 37.18 -11.52 -15.69
CA GLU A 62 37.98 -12.10 -16.79
C GLU A 62 39.35 -11.38 -16.83
N GLU A 63 40.30 -11.85 -16.02
CA GLU A 63 41.75 -11.78 -16.31
C GLU A 63 42.29 -13.22 -16.41
#